data_AF-A0A0T5PBI9-F1
#
_entry.id   AF-A0A0T5PBI9-F1
#
_cell.length_a   1.000
_cell.length_b   1.000
_cell.length_c   1.000
_cell.angle_alpha   90.00
_cell.angle_beta   90.00
_cell.angle_gamma   90.00
#
_symmetry.space_group_name_H-M   'P 1'
#
loop_
_entity.id
_entity.type
_entity.pdbx_description
1 polymer ?
#
loop_
_entity_poly.entity_id
_entity_poly.type
_entity_poly.pdbx_seq_one_letter_code
_entity_poly.pdbx_strand_id
1 'polypeptide(L)'
;MKRLADIGFEKIGRWVLVKDQIDFELTNLANAERVLYAFISNDDVLYIGKTGRALRNRMYNYKYPDPTQSTNIKNNANIREALCNGGLVEIWALADRGQLQVGEFKINMAAGLEDDLITKLRPPWNGRQIASRTASPEKPKSANAALDLEPPDMNLDTANPKAFEQSGDRFEFTLHKTYYDQGFFNVIVAYESLFARDGALIEIRLGAGRESVQGRVNRTANTNNTPRIMGGRELRDWFQRNFKINGLVQVDVLSKTTIWIHRPN
;
A
#
# COMPACT_ATOMS: atom_id res chain seq x y z
N MET A 1 -19.46 0.71 19.59
CA MET A 1 -20.63 1.39 19.00
C MET A 1 -20.84 2.86 19.37
N LYS A 2 -21.05 3.23 20.65
CA LYS A 2 -21.43 4.60 21.05
C LYS A 2 -20.56 5.70 20.41
N ARG A 3 -19.24 5.51 20.43
CA ARG A 3 -18.26 6.44 19.85
C ARG A 3 -18.40 6.75 18.35
N LEU A 4 -18.87 5.80 17.52
CA LEU A 4 -19.06 6.04 16.08
C LEU A 4 -20.42 6.68 15.80
N ALA A 5 -21.47 6.25 16.49
CA ALA A 5 -22.79 6.89 16.43
C ALA A 5 -22.73 8.35 16.90
N ASP A 6 -21.98 8.63 17.98
CA ASP A 6 -21.80 9.97 18.56
C ASP A 6 -21.17 10.98 17.58
N ILE A 7 -20.37 10.49 16.62
CA ILE A 7 -19.74 11.32 15.58
C ILE A 7 -20.49 11.27 14.24
N GLY A 8 -21.70 10.69 14.23
CA GLY A 8 -22.62 10.73 13.10
C GLY A 8 -22.54 9.56 12.12
N PHE A 9 -21.90 8.44 12.48
CA PHE A 9 -22.05 7.23 11.65
C PHE A 9 -23.47 6.66 11.79
N GLU A 10 -24.02 6.24 10.66
CA GLU A 10 -25.31 5.56 10.58
C GLU A 10 -25.11 4.12 10.12
N LYS A 11 -25.90 3.18 10.65
CA LYS A 11 -25.98 1.82 10.11
C LYS A 11 -26.74 1.88 8.79
N ILE A 12 -26.07 1.54 7.70
CA ILE A 12 -26.60 1.67 6.35
C ILE A 12 -26.68 0.36 5.59
N GLY A 13 -26.31 -0.75 6.21
CA GLY A 13 -26.26 -2.02 5.51
C GLY A 13 -25.61 -3.15 6.29
N ARG A 14 -25.41 -4.27 5.59
CA ARG A 14 -24.72 -5.45 6.08
C ARG A 14 -24.12 -6.26 4.92
N TRP A 15 -23.11 -7.04 5.24
CA TRP A 15 -22.67 -8.15 4.40
C TRP A 15 -23.52 -9.39 4.66
N VAL A 16 -23.72 -10.20 3.62
CA VAL A 16 -24.45 -11.47 3.66
C VAL A 16 -23.67 -12.53 2.89
N LEU A 17 -23.91 -13.81 3.18
CA LEU A 17 -23.32 -14.93 2.45
C LEU A 17 -24.37 -15.53 1.52
N VAL A 18 -24.07 -15.61 0.22
CA VAL A 18 -24.94 -16.19 -0.81
C VAL A 18 -24.12 -17.16 -1.64
N LYS A 19 -24.43 -18.46 -1.54
CA LYS A 19 -23.74 -19.53 -2.30
C LYS A 19 -22.20 -19.42 -2.17
N ASP A 20 -21.71 -19.35 -0.93
CA ASP A 20 -20.28 -19.23 -0.56
C ASP A 20 -19.55 -17.97 -1.04
N GLN A 21 -20.26 -17.01 -1.62
CA GLN A 21 -19.75 -15.69 -1.96
C GLN A 21 -20.36 -14.63 -1.05
N ILE A 22 -19.55 -13.63 -0.70
CA ILE A 22 -20.07 -12.48 0.04
C ILE A 22 -20.91 -11.61 -0.90
N ASP A 23 -21.99 -11.05 -0.37
CA ASP A 23 -22.79 -10.02 -1.01
C ASP A 23 -23.13 -8.94 0.03
N PHE A 24 -23.76 -7.85 -0.39
CA PHE A 24 -24.08 -6.77 0.52
C PHE A 24 -25.43 -6.12 0.22
N GLU A 25 -26.06 -5.64 1.28
CA GLU A 25 -27.28 -4.84 1.23
C GLU A 25 -26.96 -3.45 1.77
N LEU A 26 -27.37 -2.40 1.05
CA LEU A 26 -27.22 -1.00 1.46
C LEU A 26 -28.56 -0.26 1.37
N THR A 27 -28.74 0.72 2.26
CA THR A 27 -29.93 1.57 2.33
C THR A 27 -29.62 2.99 1.79
N ASN A 28 -29.72 4.02 2.64
CA ASN A 28 -29.83 5.44 2.31
C ASN A 28 -28.54 6.13 1.81
N LEU A 29 -27.36 5.51 1.95
CA LEU A 29 -26.06 6.11 1.54
C LEU A 29 -25.33 5.34 0.43
N ALA A 30 -26.01 4.43 -0.27
CA ALA A 30 -25.37 3.59 -1.27
C ALA A 30 -24.64 4.38 -2.39
N ASN A 31 -25.21 5.51 -2.82
CA ASN A 31 -24.66 6.34 -3.89
C ASN A 31 -23.88 7.57 -3.37
N ALA A 32 -23.73 7.70 -2.05
CA ALA A 32 -22.98 8.81 -1.47
C ALA A 32 -21.48 8.69 -1.81
N GLU A 33 -20.86 9.82 -2.11
CA GLU A 33 -19.42 9.96 -2.37
C GLU A 33 -18.73 10.61 -1.17
N ARG A 34 -17.39 10.53 -1.12
CA ARG A 34 -16.58 11.09 -0.01
C ARG A 34 -17.05 10.55 1.35
N VAL A 35 -17.24 9.24 1.40
CA VAL A 35 -17.79 8.55 2.57
C VAL A 35 -16.66 7.93 3.38
N LEU A 36 -16.74 8.10 4.70
CA LEU A 36 -16.01 7.28 5.66
C LEU A 36 -16.93 6.14 6.09
N TYR A 37 -16.46 4.90 6.07
CA TYR A 37 -17.26 3.73 6.41
C TYR A 37 -16.50 2.79 7.33
N ALA A 38 -17.25 1.95 8.04
CA ALA A 38 -16.73 0.95 8.95
C ALA A 38 -17.47 -0.38 8.78
N PHE A 39 -16.75 -1.48 9.00
CA PHE A 39 -17.33 -2.81 9.22
C PHE A 39 -17.38 -3.09 10.70
N ILE A 40 -18.54 -3.50 11.19
CA ILE A 40 -18.80 -3.71 12.62
C ILE A 40 -19.42 -5.09 12.84
N SER A 41 -18.97 -5.81 13.85
CA SER A 41 -19.59 -7.07 14.29
C SER A 41 -19.62 -7.09 15.81
N ASN A 42 -20.75 -7.46 16.41
CA ASN A 42 -20.91 -7.52 17.87
C ASN A 42 -20.37 -6.27 18.59
N ASP A 43 -20.69 -5.09 18.06
CA ASP A 43 -20.25 -3.77 18.53
C ASP A 43 -18.75 -3.42 18.39
N ASP A 44 -17.94 -4.36 17.89
CA ASP A 44 -16.53 -4.19 17.60
C ASP A 44 -16.31 -3.63 16.19
N VAL A 45 -15.48 -2.60 16.11
CA VAL A 45 -15.07 -2.01 14.82
C VAL A 45 -13.98 -2.87 14.22
N LEU A 46 -14.31 -3.58 13.14
CA LEU A 46 -13.42 -4.54 12.49
C LEU A 46 -12.53 -3.88 11.44
N TYR A 47 -13.11 -2.95 10.67
CA TYR A 47 -12.42 -2.22 9.62
C TYR A 47 -12.94 -0.79 9.50
N ILE A 48 -12.08 0.14 9.11
CA ILE A 48 -12.41 1.52 8.73
C ILE A 48 -11.77 1.80 7.38
N GLY A 49 -12.53 2.41 6.48
CA GLY A 49 -12.02 2.85 5.19
C GLY A 49 -12.73 4.11 4.69
N LYS A 50 -12.09 4.80 3.74
CA LYS A 50 -12.69 5.92 3.01
C LYS A 50 -12.88 5.61 1.53
N THR A 51 -13.81 6.32 0.89
CA THR A 51 -13.99 6.31 -0.56
C THR A 51 -14.29 7.69 -1.10
N GLY A 52 -13.61 8.07 -2.18
CA GLY A 52 -13.97 9.26 -2.96
C GLY A 52 -15.10 9.02 -3.97
N ARG A 53 -15.39 7.75 -4.29
CA ARG A 53 -16.46 7.32 -5.22
C ARG A 53 -17.69 6.86 -4.44
N ALA A 54 -18.80 6.61 -5.15
CA ALA A 54 -20.01 6.02 -4.58
C ALA A 54 -19.72 4.80 -3.68
N LEU A 55 -20.31 4.77 -2.49
CA LEU A 55 -20.07 3.73 -1.50
C LEU A 55 -20.36 2.32 -2.00
N ARG A 56 -21.43 2.15 -2.79
CA ARG A 56 -21.78 0.89 -3.46
C ARG A 56 -20.63 0.34 -4.30
N ASN A 57 -19.91 1.20 -5.02
CA ASN A 57 -18.76 0.78 -5.83
C ASN A 57 -17.62 0.30 -4.94
N ARG A 58 -17.44 0.91 -3.76
CA ARG A 58 -16.43 0.47 -2.79
C ARG A 58 -16.78 -0.91 -2.21
N MET A 59 -18.05 -1.16 -1.89
CA MET A 59 -18.52 -2.49 -1.46
C MET A 59 -18.39 -3.53 -2.57
N TYR A 60 -18.75 -3.17 -3.81
CA TYR A 60 -18.54 -4.04 -4.97
C TYR A 60 -17.10 -4.50 -5.12
N ASN A 61 -16.12 -3.61 -4.89
CA ASN A 61 -14.70 -3.99 -4.96
C ASN A 61 -14.25 -4.96 -3.85
N TYR A 62 -14.93 -4.98 -2.70
CA TYR A 62 -14.69 -6.02 -1.70
C TYR A 62 -15.36 -7.33 -2.08
N LYS A 63 -16.55 -7.29 -2.70
CA LYS A 63 -17.21 -8.48 -3.23
C LYS A 63 -16.37 -9.16 -4.32
N TYR A 64 -15.84 -8.37 -5.25
CA TYR A 64 -15.02 -8.82 -6.38
C TYR A 64 -13.65 -8.12 -6.34
N PRO A 65 -12.74 -8.58 -5.48
CA PRO A 65 -11.42 -7.98 -5.38
C PRO A 65 -10.60 -8.28 -6.64
N ASP A 66 -9.92 -7.27 -7.16
CA ASP A 66 -8.87 -7.49 -8.15
C ASP A 66 -7.67 -8.21 -7.49
N PRO A 67 -6.99 -9.15 -8.17
CA PRO A 67 -5.85 -9.89 -7.61
C PRO A 67 -4.70 -9.02 -7.08
N THR A 68 -4.60 -7.77 -7.52
CA THR A 68 -3.58 -6.82 -7.06
C THR A 68 -4.00 -6.01 -5.82
N GLN A 69 -5.28 -6.05 -5.45
CA GLN A 69 -5.85 -5.22 -4.39
C GLN A 69 -5.81 -5.94 -3.04
N SER A 70 -4.62 -6.03 -2.44
CA SER A 70 -4.38 -6.78 -1.19
C SER A 70 -5.36 -6.43 -0.05
N THR A 71 -5.74 -5.16 0.12
CA THR A 71 -6.76 -4.75 1.12
C THR A 71 -8.13 -5.33 0.82
N ASN A 72 -8.53 -5.38 -0.46
CA ASN A 72 -9.83 -5.89 -0.85
C ASN A 72 -9.86 -7.41 -0.74
N ILE A 73 -8.78 -8.09 -1.14
CA ILE A 73 -8.60 -9.54 -0.98
C ILE A 73 -8.69 -9.93 0.51
N LYS A 74 -7.96 -9.23 1.38
CA LYS A 74 -7.97 -9.49 2.82
C LYS A 74 -9.35 -9.27 3.43
N ASN A 75 -9.99 -8.13 3.16
CA ASN A 75 -11.31 -7.86 3.71
C ASN A 75 -12.36 -8.83 3.14
N ASN A 76 -12.27 -9.21 1.87
CA ASN A 76 -13.12 -10.24 1.29
C ASN A 76 -13.00 -11.57 2.05
N ALA A 77 -11.77 -12.01 2.32
CA ALA A 77 -11.50 -13.19 3.13
C ALA A 77 -12.06 -13.07 4.56
N ASN A 78 -11.76 -11.97 5.25
CA ASN A 78 -12.21 -11.73 6.62
C ASN A 78 -13.74 -11.67 6.75
N ILE A 79 -14.42 -10.99 5.82
CA ILE A 79 -15.89 -10.92 5.80
C ILE A 79 -16.47 -12.31 5.60
N ARG A 80 -15.96 -13.08 4.63
CA ARG A 80 -16.43 -14.45 4.38
C ARG A 80 -16.25 -15.32 5.61
N GLU A 81 -15.07 -15.30 6.22
CA GLU A 81 -14.78 -16.07 7.43
C GLU A 81 -15.73 -15.71 8.57
N ALA A 82 -15.92 -14.41 8.84
CA ALA A 82 -16.84 -13.95 9.88
C ALA A 82 -18.28 -14.43 9.64
N LEU A 83 -18.76 -14.39 8.39
CA LEU A 83 -20.10 -14.85 8.04
C LEU A 83 -20.24 -16.38 8.09
N CYS A 84 -19.24 -17.13 7.62
CA CYS A 84 -19.23 -18.60 7.70
C CYS A 84 -19.24 -19.09 9.15
N ASN A 85 -18.63 -18.34 10.07
CA ASN A 85 -18.65 -18.62 11.50
C ASN A 85 -19.98 -18.19 12.18
N GLY A 86 -21.00 -17.79 11.42
CA GLY A 86 -22.31 -17.38 11.92
C GLY A 86 -22.35 -15.95 12.45
N GLY A 87 -21.30 -15.16 12.27
CA GLY A 87 -21.25 -13.76 12.68
C GLY A 87 -22.04 -12.84 11.74
N LEU A 88 -22.33 -11.63 12.21
CA LEU A 88 -22.90 -10.55 11.41
C LEU A 88 -21.83 -9.49 11.14
N VAL A 89 -21.72 -9.00 9.91
CA VAL A 89 -20.86 -7.86 9.57
C VAL A 89 -21.72 -6.72 9.04
N GLU A 90 -21.93 -5.71 9.87
CA GLU A 90 -22.68 -4.51 9.55
C GLU A 90 -21.81 -3.49 8.80
N ILE A 91 -22.46 -2.66 7.98
CA ILE A 91 -21.83 -1.56 7.27
C ILE A 91 -22.37 -0.26 7.85
N TRP A 92 -21.47 0.52 8.44
CA TRP A 92 -21.75 1.84 8.99
C TRP A 92 -21.07 2.91 8.15
N ALA A 93 -21.69 4.08 7.98
CA ALA A 93 -21.14 5.15 7.14
C ALA A 93 -21.42 6.54 7.69
N LEU A 94 -20.47 7.44 7.41
CA LEU A 94 -20.53 8.87 7.62
C LEU A 94 -20.21 9.56 6.29
N ALA A 95 -21.23 10.15 5.67
CA ALA A 95 -21.07 10.93 4.44
C ALA A 95 -20.54 12.34 4.74
N ASP A 96 -19.60 12.82 3.91
CA ASP A 96 -19.15 14.21 3.97
C ASP A 96 -20.29 15.15 3.54
N ARG A 97 -20.83 15.92 4.50
CA ARG A 97 -21.87 16.92 4.24
C ARG A 97 -21.32 18.20 3.59
N GLY A 98 -20.00 18.27 3.34
CA GLY A 98 -19.35 19.38 2.66
C GLY A 98 -19.37 20.71 3.41
N GLN A 99 -19.60 20.67 4.73
CA GLN A 99 -19.79 21.86 5.57
C GLN A 99 -18.49 22.54 5.98
N LEU A 100 -17.34 21.85 5.84
CA LEU A 100 -16.03 22.37 6.24
C LEU A 100 -15.28 22.91 5.02
N GLN A 101 -14.90 24.19 5.08
CA GLN A 101 -14.17 24.88 4.01
C GLN A 101 -13.10 25.82 4.56
N VAL A 102 -12.03 26.00 3.78
CA VAL A 102 -11.00 27.03 3.99
C VAL A 102 -10.88 27.81 2.69
N GLY A 103 -11.39 29.04 2.67
CA GLY A 103 -11.56 29.80 1.43
C GLY A 103 -12.47 29.06 0.44
N GLU A 104 -11.97 28.80 -0.76
CA GLU A 104 -12.68 28.04 -1.81
C GLU A 104 -12.52 26.51 -1.69
N PHE A 105 -11.66 26.03 -0.79
CA PHE A 105 -11.32 24.62 -0.69
C PHE A 105 -12.21 23.88 0.30
N LYS A 106 -12.89 22.83 -0.16
CA LYS A 106 -13.70 21.93 0.69
C LYS A 106 -12.85 20.86 1.35
N ILE A 107 -12.87 20.80 2.67
CA ILE A 107 -12.16 19.77 3.45
C ILE A 107 -12.90 18.44 3.28
N ASN A 108 -12.17 17.36 3.01
CA ASN A 108 -12.73 16.01 2.99
C ASN A 108 -12.69 15.42 4.41
N MET A 109 -13.86 15.38 5.06
CA MET A 109 -14.00 14.81 6.40
C MET A 109 -13.54 13.35 6.46
N ALA A 110 -13.88 12.54 5.46
CA ALA A 110 -13.48 11.14 5.42
C ALA A 110 -11.96 10.99 5.35
N ALA A 111 -11.28 11.88 4.62
CA ALA A 111 -9.82 11.89 4.58
C ALA A 111 -9.19 12.33 5.90
N GLY A 112 -9.79 13.32 6.58
CA GLY A 112 -9.25 13.88 7.82
C GLY A 112 -9.48 13.03 9.08
N LEU A 113 -10.55 12.23 9.12
CA LEU A 113 -10.91 11.42 10.30
C LEU A 113 -10.37 9.99 10.26
N GLU A 114 -10.10 9.43 9.08
CA GLU A 114 -9.74 8.00 8.92
C GLU A 114 -8.53 7.60 9.77
N ASP A 115 -7.40 8.31 9.64
CA ASP A 115 -6.15 7.95 10.32
C ASP A 115 -6.28 8.05 11.86
N ASP A 116 -7.01 9.06 12.36
CA ASP A 116 -7.24 9.23 13.79
C ASP A 116 -8.15 8.12 14.35
N LEU A 117 -9.21 7.75 13.62
CA LEU A 117 -10.08 6.65 14.02
C LEU A 117 -9.33 5.30 13.99
N ILE A 118 -8.54 5.02 12.95
CA ILE A 118 -7.73 3.80 12.89
C ILE A 118 -6.74 3.77 14.06
N THR A 119 -6.09 4.89 14.36
CA THR A 119 -5.11 4.99 15.45
C THR A 119 -5.76 4.74 16.83
N LYS A 120 -6.93 5.33 17.07
CA LYS A 120 -7.62 5.25 18.37
C LYS A 120 -8.42 3.96 18.57
N LEU A 121 -8.98 3.39 17.51
CA LEU A 121 -9.85 2.20 17.57
C LEU A 121 -9.09 0.91 17.24
N ARG A 122 -7.95 1.01 16.55
CA ARG A 122 -7.08 -0.11 16.14
C ARG A 122 -7.86 -1.30 15.57
N PRO A 123 -8.71 -1.10 14.54
CA PRO A 123 -9.53 -2.17 14.01
C PRO A 123 -8.67 -3.34 13.51
N PRO A 124 -8.99 -4.60 13.83
CA PRO A 124 -8.14 -5.75 13.52
C PRO A 124 -7.92 -5.97 12.02
N TRP A 125 -8.82 -5.51 11.16
CA TRP A 125 -8.70 -5.65 9.70
C TRP A 125 -8.03 -4.43 9.04
N ASN A 126 -7.75 -3.36 9.80
CA ASN A 126 -6.84 -2.30 9.38
C ASN A 126 -5.42 -2.74 9.72
N GLY A 127 -4.60 -2.93 8.69
CA GLY A 127 -3.29 -3.57 8.80
C GLY A 127 -2.36 -2.96 9.86
N ARG A 128 -2.33 -3.59 11.04
CA ARG A 128 -1.20 -3.70 11.97
C ARG A 128 -1.55 -4.75 13.03
N GLN A 129 -1.23 -6.02 12.78
CA GLN A 129 -0.94 -6.90 13.92
C GLN A 129 0.41 -6.42 14.47
N ILE A 130 0.37 -5.59 15.53
CA ILE A 130 1.44 -5.69 16.52
C ILE A 130 1.20 -7.06 17.13
N ALA A 131 2.01 -8.04 16.73
CA ALA A 131 1.97 -9.37 17.32
C ALA A 131 1.99 -9.20 18.84
N SER A 132 0.85 -9.46 19.48
CA SER A 132 0.77 -9.67 20.92
C SER A 132 1.61 -10.90 21.21
N ARG A 133 2.83 -10.67 21.71
CA ARG A 133 3.57 -11.68 22.45
C ARG A 133 2.74 -12.02 23.68
N THR A 134 1.90 -13.03 23.57
CA THR A 134 1.34 -13.71 24.74
C THR A 134 1.86 -15.14 24.73
N ALA A 135 2.84 -15.33 25.62
CA ALA A 135 3.20 -16.54 26.35
C ALA A 135 2.91 -17.92 25.73
N SER A 136 3.98 -18.67 25.48
CA SER A 136 4.09 -20.09 25.83
C SER A 136 5.58 -20.49 25.92
N PRO A 137 5.91 -21.53 26.70
CA PRO A 137 6.82 -21.43 27.86
C PRO A 137 8.30 -21.71 27.56
N GLU A 138 9.16 -21.19 28.44
CA GLU A 138 10.57 -21.56 28.56
C GLU A 138 10.78 -23.06 28.81
N LYS A 139 11.80 -23.62 28.16
CA LYS A 139 12.88 -24.49 28.72
C LYS A 139 13.73 -25.09 27.58
N PRO A 140 14.97 -25.54 27.83
CA PRO A 140 16.08 -24.90 28.55
C PRO A 140 17.37 -24.85 27.69
N LYS A 141 18.38 -24.13 28.22
CA LYS A 141 19.75 -24.05 27.71
C LYS A 141 20.43 -25.43 27.62
N SER A 142 21.16 -25.68 26.54
CA SER A 142 22.34 -26.55 26.55
C SER A 142 23.42 -25.96 25.64
N ALA A 143 24.67 -26.18 26.02
CA ALA A 143 25.87 -25.44 25.64
C ALA A 143 26.78 -26.25 24.68
N ASN A 144 27.89 -25.60 24.29
CA ASN A 144 29.11 -26.08 23.60
C ASN A 144 29.14 -25.77 22.09
N ALA A 145 30.24 -25.35 21.46
CA ALA A 145 31.59 -24.89 21.84
C ALA A 145 32.24 -24.36 20.53
N ALA A 146 33.24 -23.49 20.63
CA ALA A 146 33.96 -22.91 19.49
C ALA A 146 34.95 -23.89 18.82
N LEU A 147 35.29 -23.67 17.53
CA LEU A 147 36.67 -23.63 16.96
C LEU A 147 36.66 -23.52 15.41
N ASP A 148 37.31 -22.46 14.92
CA ASP A 148 38.12 -22.19 13.69
C ASP A 148 37.99 -22.98 12.37
N LEU A 149 38.02 -22.23 11.23
CA LEU A 149 39.01 -22.29 10.11
C LEU A 149 38.49 -21.53 8.84
N GLU A 150 39.28 -20.58 8.30
CA GLU A 150 39.17 -20.00 6.93
C GLU A 150 40.15 -20.71 5.95
N PRO A 151 40.26 -20.33 4.64
CA PRO A 151 39.36 -20.40 3.48
C PRO A 151 40.02 -21.22 2.31
N PRO A 152 39.48 -21.24 1.06
CA PRO A 152 40.31 -20.68 -0.02
C PRO A 152 39.59 -19.96 -1.18
N ASP A 153 40.37 -19.04 -1.76
CA ASP A 153 40.30 -18.31 -3.03
C ASP A 153 39.81 -19.06 -4.29
N MET A 154 39.22 -18.31 -5.22
CA MET A 154 39.75 -18.22 -6.60
C MET A 154 39.38 -16.87 -7.26
N ASN A 155 40.44 -16.11 -7.52
CA ASN A 155 40.52 -14.85 -8.26
C ASN A 155 40.86 -15.11 -9.74
N LEU A 156 40.41 -14.25 -10.66
CA LEU A 156 41.12 -13.94 -11.92
C LEU A 156 40.68 -12.53 -12.40
N ASP A 157 41.48 -11.53 -11.99
CA ASP A 157 42.02 -10.38 -12.75
C ASP A 157 41.72 -10.34 -14.27
N THR A 158 41.63 -9.22 -15.00
CA THR A 158 42.01 -7.81 -14.82
C THR A 158 41.42 -7.01 -16.00
N ALA A 159 41.09 -5.72 -15.81
CA ALA A 159 41.50 -4.59 -16.66
C ALA A 159 40.62 -3.36 -16.38
N ASN A 160 41.17 -2.44 -15.59
CA ASN A 160 40.67 -1.08 -15.45
C ASN A 160 41.31 -0.20 -16.55
N PRO A 161 40.57 0.79 -17.10
CA PRO A 161 40.90 2.13 -16.64
C PRO A 161 39.67 3.01 -16.39
N LYS A 162 39.56 3.39 -15.11
CA LYS A 162 39.15 4.64 -14.50
C LYS A 162 37.68 5.08 -14.62
N ALA A 163 37.05 4.98 -13.44
CA ALA A 163 36.04 5.83 -12.83
C ALA A 163 34.63 5.70 -13.44
N PHE A 164 33.64 5.08 -12.79
CA PHE A 164 33.26 5.18 -11.38
C PHE A 164 32.78 3.81 -10.85
N GLU A 165 33.41 3.30 -9.80
CA GLU A 165 32.85 2.22 -8.99
C GLU A 165 31.98 2.81 -7.88
N GLN A 166 30.75 2.32 -7.74
CA GLN A 166 30.19 1.92 -6.46
C GLN A 166 28.96 1.03 -6.72
N SER A 167 28.97 -0.14 -6.08
CA SER A 167 27.89 -1.12 -5.99
C SER A 167 26.52 -0.45 -5.74
N GLY A 168 25.72 -0.32 -6.79
CA GLY A 168 24.33 0.11 -6.67
C GLY A 168 23.46 -1.08 -6.30
N ASP A 169 22.72 -0.95 -5.21
CA ASP A 169 21.61 -1.86 -4.91
C ASP A 169 20.61 -1.78 -6.08
N ARG A 170 20.40 -2.92 -6.73
CA ARG A 170 19.65 -3.03 -7.98
C ARG A 170 18.42 -3.89 -7.79
N PHE A 171 17.32 -3.50 -8.41
CA PHE A 171 16.09 -4.27 -8.39
C PHE A 171 15.29 -4.14 -9.66
N GLU A 172 14.32 -5.04 -9.80
CA GLU A 172 13.44 -5.11 -10.96
C GLU A 172 11.98 -5.00 -10.53
N PHE A 173 11.15 -4.46 -11.42
CA PHE A 173 9.71 -4.51 -11.25
C PHE A 173 8.98 -4.70 -12.57
N THR A 174 7.79 -5.28 -12.48
CA THR A 174 6.89 -5.42 -13.62
C THR A 174 6.14 -4.10 -13.83
N LEU A 175 6.22 -3.56 -15.05
CA LEU A 175 5.58 -2.30 -15.43
C LEU A 175 4.07 -2.50 -15.66
N HIS A 176 3.33 -2.61 -14.56
CA HIS A 176 1.88 -2.75 -14.57
C HIS A 176 1.20 -1.54 -15.22
N LYS A 177 -0.02 -1.75 -15.73
CA LYS A 177 -0.79 -0.73 -16.46
C LYS A 177 -0.86 0.64 -15.77
N THR A 178 -1.08 0.66 -14.45
CA THR A 178 -1.15 1.93 -13.69
C THR A 178 0.18 2.69 -13.70
N TYR A 179 1.31 1.98 -13.61
CA TYR A 179 2.65 2.60 -13.67
C TYR A 179 2.93 3.12 -15.08
N TYR A 180 2.57 2.31 -16.09
CA TYR A 180 2.68 2.62 -17.51
C TYR A 180 1.84 3.84 -17.93
N ASP A 181 0.64 4.01 -17.36
CA ASP A 181 -0.29 5.08 -17.70
C ASP A 181 -0.07 6.37 -16.90
N GLN A 182 0.54 6.29 -15.72
CA GLN A 182 0.64 7.42 -14.80
C GLN A 182 2.08 7.87 -14.50
N GLY A 183 3.10 7.09 -14.86
CA GLY A 183 4.51 7.49 -14.70
C GLY A 183 4.97 7.51 -13.25
N PHE A 184 4.66 6.44 -12.52
CA PHE A 184 5.19 6.19 -11.19
C PHE A 184 5.43 4.70 -11.02
N PHE A 185 6.17 4.31 -9.98
CA PHE A 185 6.29 2.91 -9.57
C PHE A 185 6.52 2.82 -8.05
N ASN A 186 6.24 1.65 -7.48
CA ASN A 186 6.50 1.37 -6.07
C ASN A 186 7.86 0.69 -5.90
N VAL A 187 8.60 1.10 -4.88
CA VAL A 187 9.81 0.43 -4.40
C VAL A 187 9.38 -0.72 -3.48
N ILE A 188 9.97 -1.89 -3.67
CA ILE A 188 9.70 -3.05 -2.79
C ILE A 188 10.39 -2.85 -1.43
N VAL A 189 9.85 -3.49 -0.39
CA VAL A 189 10.28 -3.28 1.01
C VAL A 189 11.78 -3.48 1.20
N ALA A 190 12.39 -4.46 0.53
CA ALA A 190 13.82 -4.75 0.65
C ALA A 190 14.74 -3.56 0.32
N TYR A 191 14.29 -2.63 -0.54
CA TYR A 191 15.07 -1.48 -0.99
C TYR A 191 14.58 -0.16 -0.39
N GLU A 192 13.63 -0.17 0.56
CA GLU A 192 13.00 1.05 1.05
C GLU A 192 13.97 2.01 1.76
N SER A 193 14.99 1.46 2.44
CA SER A 193 15.96 2.20 3.25
C SER A 193 16.93 3.02 2.38
N LEU A 194 16.99 2.69 1.10
CA LEU A 194 17.88 3.28 0.11
C LEU A 194 17.32 4.57 -0.49
N PHE A 195 16.08 4.95 -0.16
CA PHE A 195 15.44 6.14 -0.69
C PHE A 195 15.30 7.22 0.38
N ALA A 196 15.29 8.48 -0.05
CA ALA A 196 15.13 9.63 0.83
C ALA A 196 13.76 9.65 1.57
N ARG A 197 13.62 10.63 2.47
CA ARG A 197 12.38 10.87 3.22
C ARG A 197 11.21 11.24 2.31
N ASP A 198 10.01 11.20 2.86
CA ASP A 198 8.80 11.64 2.15
C ASP A 198 8.94 13.08 1.64
N GLY A 199 8.42 13.32 0.43
CA GLY A 199 8.44 14.61 -0.24
C GLY A 199 9.79 15.02 -0.83
N ALA A 200 10.86 14.24 -0.64
CA ALA A 200 12.18 14.56 -1.20
C ALA A 200 12.18 14.50 -2.73
N LEU A 201 12.95 15.38 -3.36
CA LEU A 201 13.21 15.34 -4.80
C LEU A 201 14.12 14.16 -5.12
N ILE A 202 13.88 13.54 -6.27
CA ILE A 202 14.68 12.42 -6.78
C ILE A 202 14.94 12.61 -8.27
N GLU A 203 16.20 12.49 -8.67
CA GLU A 203 16.61 12.48 -10.08
C GLU A 203 16.44 11.05 -10.62
N ILE A 204 15.72 10.91 -11.72
CA ILE A 204 15.48 9.63 -12.40
C ILE A 204 16.21 9.68 -13.74
N ARG A 205 17.36 9.02 -13.84
CA ARG A 205 18.10 8.87 -15.10
C ARG A 205 17.47 7.78 -15.93
N LEU A 206 17.41 7.96 -17.24
CA LEU A 206 16.66 7.09 -18.15
C LEU A 206 17.54 6.53 -19.27
N GLY A 207 17.41 5.23 -19.53
CA GLY A 207 18.02 4.57 -20.69
C GLY A 207 19.55 4.64 -20.65
N ALA A 208 20.20 5.11 -21.72
CA ALA A 208 21.67 5.28 -21.74
C ALA A 208 22.19 6.50 -20.93
N GLY A 209 21.36 7.08 -20.05
CA GLY A 209 21.76 8.19 -19.16
C GLY A 209 21.75 9.58 -19.80
N ARG A 210 21.19 9.74 -21.01
CA ARG A 210 21.08 11.03 -21.71
C ARG A 210 19.82 11.82 -21.39
N GLU A 211 18.78 11.14 -20.91
CA GLU A 211 17.51 11.75 -20.46
C GLU A 211 17.43 11.63 -18.94
N SER A 212 17.00 12.68 -18.26
CA SER A 212 16.69 12.65 -16.83
C SER A 212 15.34 13.32 -16.56
N VAL A 213 14.65 12.80 -15.55
CA VAL A 213 13.35 13.30 -15.09
C VAL A 213 13.48 13.66 -13.62
N GLN A 214 12.94 14.81 -13.24
CA GLN A 214 12.85 15.20 -11.84
C GLN A 214 11.55 14.66 -11.24
N GLY A 215 11.70 13.77 -10.27
CA GLY A 215 10.60 13.15 -9.55
C GLY A 215 10.53 13.54 -8.08
N ARG A 216 9.62 12.86 -7.37
CA ARG A 216 9.46 12.99 -5.91
C ARG A 216 9.27 11.62 -5.27
N VAL A 217 9.88 11.46 -4.09
CA VAL A 217 9.64 10.31 -3.21
C VAL A 217 8.36 10.54 -2.44
N ASN A 218 7.40 9.63 -2.56
CA ASN A 218 6.15 9.64 -1.82
C ASN A 218 6.05 8.37 -0.97
N ARG A 219 6.24 8.50 0.34
CA ARG A 219 6.09 7.40 1.29
C ARG A 219 4.67 7.35 1.87
N THR A 220 3.87 8.39 1.75
CA THR A 220 2.46 8.37 2.22
C THR A 220 1.51 7.63 1.28
N ALA A 221 1.95 7.30 0.05
CA ALA A 221 1.14 6.64 -0.96
C ALA A 221 0.90 5.15 -0.70
N ASN A 222 1.76 4.51 0.09
CA ASN A 222 1.67 3.11 0.47
C ASN A 222 1.52 3.00 1.99
N THR A 223 0.65 2.10 2.47
CA THR A 223 0.34 1.96 3.91
C THR A 223 1.51 1.45 4.75
N ASN A 224 2.52 0.84 4.13
CA ASN A 224 3.75 0.37 4.76
C ASN A 224 4.89 1.40 4.70
N ASN A 225 4.61 2.63 4.26
CA ASN A 225 5.60 3.69 4.03
C ASN A 225 6.68 3.37 2.99
N THR A 226 6.51 2.32 2.19
CA THR A 226 7.46 2.04 1.12
C THR A 226 7.40 3.16 0.09
N PRO A 227 8.56 3.63 -0.41
CA PRO A 227 8.62 4.69 -1.39
C PRO A 227 7.79 4.36 -2.63
N ARG A 228 6.95 5.31 -3.05
CA ARG A 228 6.48 5.44 -4.42
C ARG A 228 7.29 6.53 -5.09
N ILE A 229 7.89 6.22 -6.23
CA ILE A 229 8.65 7.18 -7.01
C ILE A 229 7.73 7.81 -8.05
N MET A 230 7.49 9.10 -7.90
CA MET A 230 6.61 9.88 -8.76
C MET A 230 7.46 10.58 -9.83
N GLY A 231 7.40 10.12 -11.09
CA GLY A 231 8.07 10.78 -12.22
C GLY A 231 7.10 11.51 -13.17
N GLY A 232 5.80 11.33 -12.98
CA GLY A 232 4.76 12.08 -13.68
C GLY A 232 4.75 11.86 -15.19
N ARG A 233 4.38 12.90 -15.95
CA ARG A 233 4.19 12.84 -17.40
C ARG A 233 5.44 12.38 -18.14
N GLU A 234 6.61 12.91 -17.77
CA GLU A 234 7.86 12.62 -18.48
C GLU A 234 8.27 11.15 -18.31
N LEU A 235 8.16 10.62 -17.09
CA LEU A 235 8.44 9.20 -16.84
C LEU A 235 7.43 8.28 -17.54
N ARG A 236 6.14 8.66 -17.54
CA ARG A 236 5.09 7.95 -18.29
C ARG A 236 5.44 7.89 -19.78
N ASP A 237 5.70 9.04 -20.40
CA ASP A 237 5.96 9.12 -21.83
C ASP A 237 7.22 8.33 -22.20
N TRP A 238 8.21 8.30 -21.31
CA TRP A 238 9.38 7.43 -21.48
C TRP A 238 9.04 5.93 -21.36
N PHE A 239 8.24 5.53 -20.36
CA PHE A 239 7.76 4.14 -20.25
C PHE A 239 7.03 3.68 -21.51
N GLN A 240 6.13 4.50 -22.04
CA GLN A 240 5.33 4.17 -23.22
C GLN A 240 6.15 4.07 -24.51
N ARG A 241 7.25 4.83 -24.61
CA ARG A 241 8.19 4.75 -25.73
C ARG A 241 9.10 3.52 -25.66
N ASN A 242 9.45 3.06 -24.45
CA ASN A 242 10.57 2.13 -24.25
C ASN A 242 10.16 0.73 -23.78
N PHE A 243 8.96 0.55 -23.23
CA PHE A 243 8.49 -0.71 -22.68
C PHE A 243 7.08 -1.03 -23.19
N LYS A 244 6.67 -2.30 -23.02
CA LYS A 244 5.27 -2.71 -23.15
C LYS A 244 4.67 -2.84 -21.76
N ILE A 245 3.34 -2.77 -21.65
CA ILE A 245 2.63 -3.12 -20.41
C ILE A 245 3.06 -4.52 -19.97
N ASN A 246 3.31 -4.67 -18.67
CA ASN A 246 3.87 -5.87 -18.03
C ASN A 246 5.31 -6.22 -18.44
N GLY A 247 6.02 -5.32 -19.12
CA GLY A 247 7.45 -5.44 -19.35
C GLY A 247 8.25 -5.31 -18.06
N LEU A 248 9.42 -5.95 -18.00
CA LEU A 248 10.33 -5.86 -16.87
C LEU A 248 11.20 -4.60 -16.99
N VAL A 249 11.33 -3.86 -15.89
CA VAL A 249 12.12 -2.63 -15.79
C VAL A 249 13.18 -2.82 -14.72
N GLN A 250 14.43 -2.48 -15.03
CA GLN A 250 15.54 -2.53 -14.09
C GLN A 250 15.80 -1.14 -13.50
N VAL A 251 16.08 -1.10 -12.20
CA VAL A 251 16.39 0.12 -11.44
C VAL A 251 17.69 -0.07 -10.67
N ASP A 252 18.67 0.79 -10.92
CA ASP A 252 19.87 0.92 -10.12
C ASP A 252 19.72 2.12 -9.17
N VAL A 253 19.93 1.88 -7.87
CA VAL A 253 19.94 2.96 -6.88
C VAL A 253 21.35 3.53 -6.76
N LEU A 254 21.53 4.75 -7.27
CA LEU A 254 22.83 5.43 -7.27
C LEU A 254 23.04 6.23 -5.97
N SER A 255 21.96 6.76 -5.40
CA SER A 255 21.93 7.44 -4.10
C SER A 255 20.50 7.50 -3.56
N LYS A 256 20.33 8.04 -2.35
CA LYS A 256 19.00 8.27 -1.76
C LYS A 256 18.09 9.19 -2.58
N THR A 257 18.66 9.97 -3.49
CA THR A 257 17.95 10.95 -4.32
C THR A 257 18.29 10.81 -5.81
N THR A 258 18.94 9.72 -6.22
CA THR A 258 19.29 9.50 -7.63
C THR A 258 19.15 8.03 -7.97
N ILE A 259 18.38 7.73 -9.01
CA ILE A 259 18.22 6.38 -9.54
C ILE A 259 18.45 6.37 -11.04
N TRP A 260 18.72 5.18 -11.58
CA TRP A 260 18.81 4.94 -12.99
C TRP A 260 17.83 3.84 -13.39
N ILE A 261 16.99 4.11 -14.39
CA ILE A 261 16.01 3.18 -14.93
C ILE A 261 16.39 2.81 -16.35
N HIS A 262 16.47 1.52 -16.62
CA HIS A 262 16.83 1.00 -17.95
C HIS A 262 16.20 -0.37 -18.20
N ARG A 263 16.41 -0.91 -19.41
CA ARG A 263 15.97 -2.26 -19.76
C ARG A 263 16.88 -3.30 -19.09
N PRO A 264 16.34 -4.45 -18.65
CA PRO A 264 17.17 -5.58 -18.24
C PRO A 264 18.15 -5.93 -19.37
N ASN A 265 19.40 -6.20 -19.00
CA ASN A 265 20.43 -6.67 -19.94
C ASN A 265 20.24 -8.16 -20.26
#